data_AF-A0A7S2N8T8-F1
#
_entry.id   AF-A0A7S2N8T8-F1
#
_cell.length_a   1.000
_cell.length_b   1.000
_cell.length_c   1.000
_cell.angle_alpha   90.00
_cell.angle_beta   90.00
_cell.angle_gamma   90.00
#
_symmetry.space_group_name_H-M   'P 1'
#
loop_
_entity.id
_entity.type
_entity.pdbx_description
1 polymer ?
#
loop_
_entity_poly.entity_id
_entity_poly.type
_entity_poly.pdbx_seq_one_letter_code
_entity_poly.pdbx_strand_id
1 'polypeptide(L)'
;PPPGTWACACCVNFSFDPVPGLEAPARSATGPRSGKRQLHSAACAAVGVEQPREARNIIAQGQSRFEIGQEAPEQPDWERLSPRVTCILGQNPSEYTLNGTNCYLVGTGPKRLLVDAGEEFVGGEAFMEVLAQCMAEQGADGLDGVLITHMHHDHYGNIHRLQEKYGPVPVYCMKGDATAGDGDVVEGIRSRGLMEHFLGPDGWPRFNPKVDLQRPDLPEDLDLNWVKSRVELFPGDSTGAKVQYLFFFQWHQCLLRGHLESGRYPWHNLQDGDRIRTEGATLVAMHTPGHAADHMSYLLEEEHALF
;
A
#
# COMPACT_ATOMS: atom_id res chain seq x y z
N PRO A 1 -7.90 -26.41 12.99
CA PRO A 1 -8.46 -25.69 11.81
C PRO A 1 -8.76 -26.69 10.68
N PRO A 2 -9.85 -26.50 9.90
CA PRO A 2 -10.06 -27.30 8.70
C PRO A 2 -8.99 -26.93 7.65
N PRO A 3 -8.67 -27.85 6.72
CA PRO A 3 -7.73 -27.55 5.65
C PRO A 3 -8.36 -26.55 4.67
N GLY A 4 -7.71 -25.42 4.42
CA GLY A 4 -8.05 -24.51 3.32
C GLY A 4 -8.32 -23.04 3.67
N THR A 5 -8.35 -22.65 4.94
CA THR A 5 -8.44 -21.23 5.31
C THR A 5 -7.04 -20.62 5.41
N TRP A 6 -6.63 -19.88 4.38
CA TRP A 6 -5.45 -19.02 4.44
C TRP A 6 -5.81 -17.76 5.22
N ALA A 7 -5.55 -17.77 6.52
CA ALA A 7 -5.62 -16.57 7.33
C ALA A 7 -4.28 -15.83 7.17
N CYS A 8 -4.26 -14.73 6.42
CA CYS A 8 -3.29 -13.68 6.71
C CYS A 8 -3.63 -13.15 8.11
N ALA A 9 -2.62 -12.94 8.96
CA ALA A 9 -2.80 -12.41 10.31
C ALA A 9 -3.47 -11.01 10.35
N CYS A 10 -3.65 -10.40 9.19
CA CYS A 10 -3.95 -9.00 9.01
C CYS A 10 -5.45 -8.63 8.96
N CYS A 11 -6.38 -9.59 8.82
CA CYS A 11 -7.71 -9.26 8.28
C CYS A 11 -8.91 -9.79 9.06
N VAL A 12 -9.74 -8.85 9.55
CA VAL A 12 -11.05 -9.08 10.19
C VAL A 12 -12.05 -8.03 9.70
N ASN A 13 -13.22 -8.44 9.17
CA ASN A 13 -14.34 -7.61 8.66
C ASN A 13 -15.07 -6.85 9.79
N PHE A 14 -15.66 -5.64 9.63
CA PHE A 14 -17.14 -5.32 9.65
C PHE A 14 -17.58 -3.82 9.62
N SER A 15 -18.80 -3.49 9.13
CA SER A 15 -19.36 -2.17 8.68
C SER A 15 -19.63 -1.01 9.66
N PHE A 16 -19.73 0.24 9.15
CA PHE A 16 -19.90 1.50 9.93
C PHE A 16 -20.60 2.73 9.27
N ASP A 17 -21.02 3.68 10.13
CA ASP A 17 -21.49 5.06 9.85
C ASP A 17 -20.56 6.15 10.48
N PRO A 18 -20.37 7.33 9.86
CA PRO A 18 -19.25 8.26 10.15
C PRO A 18 -19.43 9.25 11.34
N VAL A 19 -18.29 9.75 11.89
CA VAL A 19 -18.21 10.77 12.96
C VAL A 19 -17.61 12.09 12.43
N PRO A 20 -18.18 13.29 12.73
CA PRO A 20 -17.69 14.58 12.20
C PRO A 20 -16.54 15.21 13.02
N GLY A 21 -15.57 15.86 12.34
CA GLY A 21 -14.79 16.97 12.94
C GLY A 21 -13.26 16.85 13.05
N LEU A 22 -12.56 16.02 12.25
CA LEU A 22 -11.10 15.95 12.29
C LEU A 22 -10.44 16.72 11.13
N GLU A 23 -9.79 17.85 11.41
CA GLU A 23 -8.86 18.54 10.49
C GLU A 23 -7.41 18.34 10.94
N ALA A 24 -6.51 18.08 9.99
CA ALA A 24 -5.08 17.83 10.24
C ALA A 24 -4.25 19.12 10.13
N PRO A 25 -3.22 19.33 10.99
CA PRO A 25 -2.34 20.49 10.90
C PRO A 25 -1.23 20.30 9.84
N ALA A 26 -0.87 21.40 9.17
CA ALA A 26 0.18 21.45 8.15
C ALA A 26 1.60 21.29 8.76
N ARG A 27 2.48 20.53 8.10
CA ARG A 27 3.90 20.40 8.50
C ARG A 27 4.85 21.15 7.57
N SER A 28 5.88 21.74 8.17
CA SER A 28 6.92 22.57 7.55
C SER A 28 8.04 21.75 6.92
N ALA A 29 8.48 22.16 5.72
CA ALA A 29 9.59 21.57 4.99
C ALA A 29 10.97 22.05 5.46
N THR A 30 11.91 21.12 5.66
CA THR A 30 13.38 21.31 5.65
C THR A 30 13.98 19.93 5.32
N GLY A 31 14.79 19.66 4.30
CA GLY A 31 16.03 20.26 3.78
C GLY A 31 16.95 19.09 3.32
N PRO A 32 17.88 19.26 2.37
CA PRO A 32 18.38 18.16 1.53
C PRO A 32 19.52 17.36 2.18
N ARG A 33 19.59 16.05 1.89
CA ARG A 33 20.79 15.22 2.15
C ARG A 33 21.18 14.40 0.94
N SER A 34 22.33 14.77 0.39
CA SER A 34 23.11 14.05 -0.62
C SER A 34 23.73 12.77 -0.05
N GLY A 35 23.58 11.65 -0.75
CA GLY A 35 24.31 10.40 -0.49
C GLY A 35 24.65 9.70 -1.80
N LYS A 36 25.93 9.78 -2.20
CA LYS A 36 26.48 9.22 -3.43
C LYS A 36 26.37 7.69 -3.44
N ARG A 37 25.76 7.10 -4.48
CA ARG A 37 25.98 5.68 -4.83
C ARG A 37 27.24 5.57 -5.69
N GLN A 38 28.22 4.81 -5.22
CA GLN A 38 29.42 4.46 -5.99
C GLN A 38 29.07 3.36 -7.00
N LEU A 39 29.33 3.65 -8.28
CA LEU A 39 29.34 2.72 -9.40
C LEU A 39 30.71 2.04 -9.47
N HIS A 40 30.76 0.72 -9.60
CA HIS A 40 31.98 -0.01 -9.97
C HIS A 40 31.97 -0.41 -11.45
N SER A 41 32.86 0.26 -12.19
CA SER A 41 33.67 -0.15 -13.36
C SER A 41 33.06 -0.76 -14.64
N ALA A 42 32.90 0.11 -15.65
CA ALA A 42 33.68 0.21 -16.91
C ALA A 42 34.02 -1.01 -17.80
N ALA A 43 33.42 -0.97 -19.01
CA ALA A 43 34.06 -0.82 -20.34
C ALA A 43 34.27 -2.05 -21.29
N CYS A 44 33.61 -1.89 -22.46
CA CYS A 44 33.93 -2.36 -23.83
C CYS A 44 34.03 -3.87 -24.13
N ALA A 45 33.06 -4.42 -24.86
CA ALA A 45 33.11 -4.58 -26.32
C ALA A 45 32.05 -5.58 -26.83
N ALA A 46 31.67 -5.39 -28.10
CA ALA A 46 30.94 -6.30 -28.98
C ALA A 46 29.41 -6.31 -28.90
N VAL A 47 28.85 -5.87 -30.02
CA VAL A 47 27.45 -6.00 -30.45
C VAL A 47 27.03 -7.46 -30.33
N GLY A 48 26.19 -7.75 -29.33
CA GLY A 48 25.33 -8.93 -29.30
C GLY A 48 23.90 -8.42 -29.34
N VAL A 49 23.12 -8.87 -30.31
CA VAL A 49 21.67 -8.66 -30.30
C VAL A 49 21.15 -9.38 -29.06
N GLU A 50 20.87 -8.65 -27.99
CA GLU A 50 20.18 -9.20 -26.83
C GLU A 50 18.79 -9.62 -27.29
N GLN A 51 18.51 -10.91 -27.12
CA GLN A 51 17.15 -11.42 -27.21
C GLN A 51 16.29 -10.58 -26.27
N PRO A 52 15.09 -10.13 -26.70
CA PRO A 52 14.22 -9.39 -25.81
C PRO A 52 14.01 -10.26 -24.58
N ARG A 53 14.36 -9.74 -23.39
CA ARG A 53 13.92 -10.32 -22.13
C ARG A 53 12.43 -10.61 -22.30
N GLU A 54 12.02 -11.87 -22.16
CA GLU A 54 10.61 -12.22 -22.21
C GLU A 54 9.91 -11.31 -21.21
N ALA A 55 9.08 -10.38 -21.70
CA ALA A 55 8.34 -9.47 -20.84
C ALA A 55 7.58 -10.31 -19.81
N ARG A 56 7.53 -9.85 -18.56
CA ARG A 56 6.79 -10.59 -17.52
C ARG A 56 5.35 -10.77 -18.01
N ASN A 57 4.93 -12.02 -18.21
CA ASN A 57 3.58 -12.29 -18.67
C ASN A 57 2.59 -11.71 -17.65
N ILE A 58 1.68 -10.84 -18.11
CA ILE A 58 0.51 -10.36 -17.35
C ILE A 58 -0.39 -11.55 -16.98
N ILE A 59 -0.28 -12.64 -17.73
CA ILE A 59 -1.05 -13.87 -17.56
C ILE A 59 -0.12 -14.94 -16.97
N ALA A 60 -0.35 -15.35 -15.73
CA ALA A 60 0.38 -16.43 -15.06
C ALA A 60 0.06 -17.83 -15.66
N GLN A 61 0.21 -18.01 -16.97
CA GLN A 61 0.00 -19.30 -17.62
C GLN A 61 1.30 -20.11 -17.57
N GLY A 62 1.31 -21.17 -16.76
CA GLY A 62 2.46 -22.09 -16.64
C GLY A 62 3.58 -21.61 -15.72
N GLN A 63 3.38 -20.54 -14.95
CA GLN A 63 4.36 -20.11 -13.94
C GLN A 63 4.30 -21.01 -12.70
N SER A 64 5.46 -21.43 -12.20
CA SER A 64 5.60 -22.08 -10.90
C SER A 64 5.67 -21.03 -9.80
N ARG A 65 5.04 -21.30 -8.65
CA ARG A 65 5.19 -20.47 -7.45
C ARG A 65 6.68 -20.35 -7.10
N PHE A 66 7.11 -19.16 -6.69
CA PHE A 66 8.46 -18.98 -6.15
C PHE A 66 8.67 -19.90 -4.95
N GLU A 67 9.84 -20.55 -4.92
CA GLU A 67 10.24 -21.35 -3.78
C GLU A 67 10.52 -20.43 -2.59
N ILE A 68 10.01 -20.80 -1.42
CA ILE A 68 10.20 -20.04 -0.19
C ILE A 68 11.70 -20.04 0.16
N GLY A 69 12.27 -18.85 0.40
CA GLY A 69 13.68 -18.67 0.75
C GLY A 69 14.62 -18.47 -0.44
N GLN A 70 14.10 -18.41 -1.67
CA GLN A 70 14.87 -17.98 -2.84
C GLN A 70 14.76 -16.46 -3.04
N GLU A 71 15.84 -15.85 -3.52
CA GLU A 71 15.82 -14.45 -3.95
C GLU A 71 14.93 -14.31 -5.20
N ALA A 72 14.03 -13.33 -5.17
CA ALA A 72 13.20 -13.02 -6.33
C ALA A 72 14.08 -12.50 -7.48
N PRO A 73 13.81 -12.86 -8.74
CA PRO A 73 14.54 -12.31 -9.88
C PRO A 73 14.45 -10.78 -9.90
N GLU A 74 15.53 -10.12 -10.31
CA GLU A 74 15.57 -8.66 -10.44
C GLU A 74 14.43 -8.14 -11.34
N GLN A 75 13.79 -7.05 -10.93
CA GLN A 75 12.74 -6.38 -11.68
C GLN A 75 13.13 -4.93 -11.96
N PRO A 76 12.86 -4.42 -13.17
CA PRO A 76 13.12 -3.01 -13.48
C PRO A 76 12.19 -2.10 -12.68
N ASP A 77 12.59 -0.84 -12.52
CA ASP A 77 11.79 0.19 -11.84
C ASP A 77 10.38 0.33 -12.45
N TRP A 78 10.28 0.14 -13.77
CA TRP A 78 9.00 -0.03 -14.46
C TRP A 78 9.18 -0.83 -15.76
N GLU A 79 8.10 -1.45 -16.22
CA GLU A 79 8.03 -2.26 -17.43
C GLU A 79 6.67 -2.11 -18.09
N ARG A 80 6.65 -1.72 -19.37
CA ARG A 80 5.40 -1.69 -20.14
C ARG A 80 5.02 -3.13 -20.53
N LEU A 81 3.97 -3.63 -19.91
CA LEU A 81 3.53 -5.02 -20.10
C LEU A 81 2.58 -5.16 -21.30
N SER A 82 1.82 -4.12 -21.61
CA SER A 82 0.90 -4.08 -22.77
C SER A 82 0.74 -2.66 -23.33
N PRO A 83 -0.02 -2.47 -24.42
CA PRO A 83 -0.38 -1.14 -24.88
C PRO A 83 -1.07 -0.28 -23.82
N ARG A 84 -1.79 -0.88 -22.85
CA ARG A 84 -2.56 -0.19 -21.80
C ARG A 84 -1.93 -0.24 -20.41
N VAL A 85 -1.05 -1.21 -20.14
CA VAL A 85 -0.60 -1.52 -18.78
C VAL A 85 0.90 -1.35 -18.65
N THR A 86 1.31 -0.57 -17.66
CA THR A 86 2.70 -0.48 -17.20
C THR A 86 2.77 -0.87 -15.74
N CYS A 87 3.63 -1.82 -15.40
CA CYS A 87 3.98 -2.13 -14.03
C CYS A 87 5.07 -1.17 -13.55
N ILE A 88 4.89 -0.61 -12.37
CA ILE A 88 5.81 0.33 -11.72
C ILE A 88 6.10 -0.25 -10.32
N LEU A 89 7.37 -0.46 -10.01
CA LEU A 89 7.78 -1.06 -8.75
C LEU A 89 7.75 -0.03 -7.62
N GLY A 90 7.12 -0.38 -6.49
CA GLY A 90 6.92 0.47 -5.31
C GLY A 90 8.19 0.88 -4.54
N GLN A 91 9.37 0.42 -5.00
CA GLN A 91 10.69 0.71 -4.40
C GLN A 91 10.81 0.33 -2.92
N ASN A 92 10.01 -0.62 -2.47
CA ASN A 92 9.82 -1.01 -1.08
C ASN A 92 10.10 -2.51 -0.86
N PRO A 93 11.31 -3.04 -1.21
CA PRO A 93 11.60 -4.46 -1.09
C PRO A 93 11.58 -4.95 0.36
N SER A 94 11.01 -6.14 0.59
CA SER A 94 10.98 -6.81 1.90
C SER A 94 10.56 -8.28 1.76
N GLU A 95 10.62 -9.04 2.85
CA GLU A 95 10.10 -10.43 2.90
C GLU A 95 8.60 -10.54 2.54
N TYR A 96 7.84 -9.46 2.73
CA TYR A 96 6.40 -9.42 2.45
C TYR A 96 6.07 -8.84 1.06
N THR A 97 6.91 -7.95 0.55
CA THR A 97 6.70 -7.21 -0.72
C THR A 97 7.61 -7.71 -1.84
N LEU A 98 8.46 -8.71 -1.58
CA LEU A 98 9.46 -9.23 -2.51
C LEU A 98 10.39 -8.10 -3.01
N ASN A 99 10.45 -7.86 -4.32
CA ASN A 99 11.20 -6.74 -4.89
C ASN A 99 10.54 -5.37 -4.61
N GLY A 100 9.28 -5.36 -4.22
CA GLY A 100 8.44 -4.18 -4.02
C GLY A 100 7.02 -4.43 -4.51
N THR A 101 6.09 -3.58 -4.08
CA THR A 101 4.69 -3.63 -4.53
C THR A 101 4.65 -3.36 -6.04
N ASN A 102 4.00 -4.24 -6.80
CA ASN A 102 3.70 -3.92 -8.20
C ASN A 102 2.51 -2.96 -8.24
N CYS A 103 2.75 -1.71 -8.61
CA CYS A 103 1.70 -0.73 -8.91
C CYS A 103 1.47 -0.70 -10.43
N TYR A 104 0.25 -0.44 -10.89
CA TYR A 104 -0.06 -0.50 -12.33
C TYR A 104 -0.64 0.80 -12.85
N LEU A 105 0.03 1.40 -13.82
CA LEU A 105 -0.49 2.54 -14.59
C LEU A 105 -1.29 1.98 -15.77
N VAL A 106 -2.60 2.26 -15.79
CA VAL A 106 -3.57 1.68 -16.72
C VAL A 106 -4.25 2.77 -17.55
N GLY A 107 -4.21 2.64 -18.87
CA GLY A 107 -4.86 3.56 -19.83
C GLY A 107 -3.92 3.98 -20.95
N THR A 108 -4.48 4.64 -21.97
CA THR A 108 -3.74 5.11 -23.15
C THR A 108 -3.62 6.62 -23.25
N GLY A 109 -4.49 7.35 -22.53
CA GLY A 109 -4.56 8.80 -22.58
C GLY A 109 -3.50 9.54 -21.76
N PRO A 110 -3.56 10.88 -21.76
CA PRO A 110 -2.69 11.74 -20.95
C PRO A 110 -3.01 11.65 -19.45
N LYS A 111 -4.23 11.22 -19.10
CA LYS A 111 -4.58 10.81 -17.74
C LYS A 111 -4.89 9.32 -17.70
N ARG A 112 -4.53 8.69 -16.59
CA ARG A 112 -4.56 7.23 -16.43
C ARG A 112 -5.00 6.83 -15.02
N LEU A 113 -5.43 5.59 -14.86
CA LEU A 113 -5.67 4.99 -13.55
C LEU A 113 -4.36 4.45 -12.98
N LEU A 114 -4.19 4.56 -11.67
CA LEU A 114 -3.12 3.91 -10.94
C LEU A 114 -3.73 2.84 -10.02
N VAL A 115 -3.31 1.59 -10.15
CA VAL A 115 -3.66 0.52 -9.20
C VAL A 115 -2.54 0.41 -8.17
N ASP A 116 -2.89 0.61 -6.90
CA ASP A 116 -2.03 0.71 -5.72
C ASP A 116 -0.97 1.83 -5.78
N ALA A 117 -0.46 2.21 -4.61
CA ALA A 117 0.35 3.40 -4.40
C ALA A 117 1.61 3.15 -3.54
N GLY A 118 2.11 1.91 -3.49
CA GLY A 118 3.32 1.56 -2.77
C GLY A 118 3.29 1.91 -1.28
N GLU A 119 4.48 2.08 -0.69
CA GLU A 119 4.67 2.31 0.74
C GLU A 119 5.21 3.72 1.04
N GLU A 120 4.83 4.29 2.19
CA GLU A 120 5.16 5.67 2.54
C GLU A 120 6.59 5.86 3.07
N PHE A 121 7.02 4.99 3.98
CA PHE A 121 8.19 5.18 4.83
C PHE A 121 9.47 4.55 4.26
N VAL A 122 9.34 3.57 3.37
CA VAL A 122 10.39 2.82 2.70
C VAL A 122 10.10 2.88 1.20
N GLY A 123 10.94 3.58 0.46
CA GLY A 123 10.81 3.68 -0.99
C GLY A 123 9.83 4.73 -1.50
N GLY A 124 8.99 5.35 -0.65
CA GLY A 124 7.93 6.27 -1.08
C GLY A 124 8.39 7.42 -1.97
N GLU A 125 9.47 8.13 -1.61
CA GLU A 125 10.04 9.20 -2.45
C GLU A 125 10.54 8.66 -3.80
N ALA A 126 11.27 7.54 -3.78
CA ALA A 126 11.79 6.91 -4.99
C ALA A 126 10.65 6.41 -5.90
N PHE A 127 9.59 5.85 -5.33
CA PHE A 127 8.38 5.47 -6.07
C PHE A 127 7.74 6.69 -6.75
N MET A 128 7.60 7.81 -6.05
CA MET A 128 7.03 9.04 -6.63
C MET A 128 7.90 9.64 -7.75
N GLU A 129 9.22 9.47 -7.69
CA GLU A 129 10.16 9.82 -8.76
C GLU A 129 10.01 8.90 -9.97
N VAL A 130 10.04 7.58 -9.75
CA VAL A 130 9.90 6.55 -10.79
C VAL A 130 8.54 6.67 -11.49
N LEU A 131 7.45 6.83 -10.74
CA LEU A 131 6.11 7.04 -11.28
C LEU A 131 6.07 8.25 -12.21
N ALA A 132 6.66 9.37 -11.79
CA ALA A 132 6.66 10.60 -12.57
C ALA A 132 7.47 10.47 -13.86
N GLN A 133 8.64 9.83 -13.78
CA GLN A 133 9.45 9.53 -14.95
C GLN A 133 8.69 8.63 -15.92
N CYS A 134 8.10 7.54 -15.43
CA CYS A 134 7.32 6.60 -16.21
C CYS A 134 6.14 7.27 -16.92
N MET A 135 5.37 8.11 -16.21
CA MET A 135 4.26 8.88 -16.77
C MET A 135 4.74 9.83 -17.88
N ALA A 136 5.81 10.60 -17.62
CA ALA A 136 6.35 11.55 -18.58
C ALA A 136 6.83 10.88 -19.88
N GLU A 137 7.56 9.75 -19.76
CA GLU A 137 8.03 8.97 -20.92
C GLU A 137 6.88 8.37 -21.76
N GLN A 138 5.71 8.18 -21.15
CA GLN A 138 4.52 7.66 -21.81
C GLN A 138 3.50 8.72 -22.21
N GLY A 139 3.83 10.01 -22.06
CA GLY A 139 2.95 11.11 -22.40
C GLY A 139 1.73 11.25 -21.48
N ALA A 140 1.81 10.74 -20.25
CA ALA A 140 0.83 10.96 -19.21
C ALA A 140 1.25 12.12 -18.29
N ASP A 141 0.32 13.02 -17.99
CA ASP A 141 0.52 14.22 -17.15
C ASP A 141 -0.40 14.26 -15.92
N GLY A 142 -1.30 13.28 -15.76
CA GLY A 142 -2.17 13.19 -14.61
C GLY A 142 -2.76 11.82 -14.37
N LEU A 143 -3.54 11.73 -13.30
CA LEU A 143 -4.27 10.53 -12.92
C LEU A 143 -5.78 10.81 -12.94
N ASP A 144 -6.54 9.91 -13.53
CA ASP A 144 -8.02 9.93 -13.46
C ASP A 144 -8.53 9.25 -12.17
N GLY A 145 -7.66 8.51 -11.49
CA GLY A 145 -8.00 7.82 -10.26
C GLY A 145 -6.87 6.96 -9.71
N VAL A 146 -6.92 6.68 -8.41
CA VAL A 146 -6.10 5.67 -7.75
C VAL A 146 -7.01 4.60 -7.18
N LEU A 147 -6.86 3.36 -7.63
CA LEU A 147 -7.61 2.21 -7.15
C LEU A 147 -6.73 1.45 -6.15
N ILE A 148 -7.21 1.29 -4.92
CA ILE A 148 -6.49 0.54 -3.87
C ILE A 148 -7.10 -0.85 -3.79
N THR A 149 -6.28 -1.89 -3.89
CA THR A 149 -6.73 -3.28 -3.77
C THR A 149 -7.23 -3.59 -2.37
N HIS A 150 -6.49 -3.19 -1.33
CA HIS A 150 -6.87 -3.34 0.08
C HIS A 150 -6.07 -2.40 0.99
N MET A 151 -6.52 -2.23 2.23
CA MET A 151 -5.95 -1.29 3.18
C MET A 151 -4.67 -1.77 3.88
N HIS A 152 -3.73 -2.42 3.19
CA HIS A 152 -2.36 -2.55 3.70
C HIS A 152 -1.49 -1.38 3.24
N HIS A 153 -0.56 -0.97 4.11
CA HIS A 153 0.21 0.28 3.99
C HIS A 153 1.10 0.33 2.74
N ASP A 154 1.47 -0.83 2.20
CA ASP A 154 2.24 -0.98 0.96
C ASP A 154 1.39 -0.87 -0.32
N HIS A 155 0.07 -0.68 -0.19
CA HIS A 155 -0.87 -0.47 -1.30
C HIS A 155 -1.46 0.94 -1.33
N TYR A 156 -1.47 1.67 -0.22
CA TYR A 156 -2.02 3.03 -0.15
C TYR A 156 -1.01 4.10 0.29
N GLY A 157 0.23 3.73 0.63
CA GLY A 157 1.14 4.58 1.40
C GLY A 157 1.37 5.97 0.80
N ASN A 158 1.42 6.08 -0.54
CA ASN A 158 1.68 7.36 -1.21
C ASN A 158 0.42 8.14 -1.61
N ILE A 159 -0.79 7.77 -1.16
CA ILE A 159 -2.02 8.52 -1.51
C ILE A 159 -1.89 10.01 -1.19
N HIS A 160 -1.36 10.37 -0.03
CA HIS A 160 -1.19 11.78 0.33
C HIS A 160 -0.24 12.52 -0.64
N ARG A 161 0.90 11.91 -1.01
CA ARG A 161 1.85 12.48 -1.99
C ARG A 161 1.22 12.61 -3.38
N LEU A 162 0.38 11.66 -3.77
CA LEU A 162 -0.34 11.69 -5.05
C LEU A 162 -1.36 12.85 -5.08
N GLN A 163 -2.10 13.06 -3.99
CA GLN A 163 -3.04 14.18 -3.85
C GLN A 163 -2.32 15.54 -3.90
N GLU A 164 -1.17 15.65 -3.24
CA GLU A 164 -0.37 16.88 -3.25
C GLU A 164 0.21 17.18 -4.64
N LYS A 165 0.67 16.16 -5.37
CA LYS A 165 1.35 16.33 -6.65
C LYS A 165 0.40 16.51 -7.83
N TYR A 166 -0.67 15.73 -7.89
CA TYR A 166 -1.58 15.68 -9.05
C TYR A 166 -2.94 16.35 -8.81
N GLY A 167 -3.14 16.93 -7.62
CA GLY A 167 -4.39 17.56 -7.22
C GLY A 167 -5.41 16.55 -6.70
N PRO A 168 -6.71 16.93 -6.60
CA PRO A 168 -7.75 16.06 -6.05
C PRO A 168 -8.03 14.88 -6.99
N VAL A 169 -7.23 13.81 -6.85
CA VAL A 169 -7.38 12.57 -7.61
C VAL A 169 -8.40 11.68 -6.90
N PRO A 170 -9.43 11.15 -7.58
CA PRO A 170 -10.36 10.22 -6.96
C PRO A 170 -9.65 8.96 -6.45
N VAL A 171 -9.89 8.61 -5.19
CA VAL A 171 -9.46 7.34 -4.60
C VAL A 171 -10.63 6.36 -4.66
N TYR A 172 -10.40 5.19 -5.25
CA TYR A 172 -11.36 4.10 -5.33
C TYR A 172 -10.88 3.00 -4.40
N CYS A 173 -11.60 2.78 -3.31
CA CYS A 173 -11.34 1.66 -2.41
C CYS A 173 -12.65 1.27 -1.75
N MET A 174 -12.79 -0.02 -1.43
CA MET A 174 -13.94 -0.47 -0.66
C MET A 174 -13.85 0.20 0.72
N LYS A 175 -14.99 0.67 1.23
CA LYS A 175 -15.11 1.08 2.63
C LYS A 175 -14.77 -0.15 3.45
N GLY A 176 -13.53 -0.18 3.93
CA GLY A 176 -13.10 -1.25 4.78
C GLY A 176 -13.98 -1.27 6.01
N ASP A 177 -14.52 -2.43 6.26
CA ASP A 177 -15.47 -2.70 7.30
C ASP A 177 -14.64 -2.62 8.63
N ALA A 178 -14.68 -1.48 9.35
CA ALA A 178 -14.05 -1.25 10.66
C ALA A 178 -14.70 -2.03 11.82
N THR A 179 -14.05 -3.08 12.34
CA THR A 179 -14.52 -3.75 13.56
C THR A 179 -14.51 -2.81 14.76
N ALA A 180 -15.70 -2.41 15.26
CA ALA A 180 -15.81 -1.85 16.60
C ALA A 180 -15.51 -2.91 17.67
N GLY A 181 -14.74 -2.50 18.68
CA GLY A 181 -14.35 -3.28 19.85
C GLY A 181 -12.86 -3.62 19.83
N ASP A 182 -12.49 -4.60 20.64
CA ASP A 182 -11.12 -5.08 20.88
C ASP A 182 -10.37 -5.62 19.64
N GLY A 183 -10.95 -5.50 18.44
CA GLY A 183 -10.41 -5.98 17.17
C GLY A 183 -9.52 -4.98 16.43
N ASP A 184 -9.85 -3.69 16.52
CA ASP A 184 -8.98 -2.61 16.10
C ASP A 184 -8.13 -2.22 17.31
N VAL A 185 -6.81 -2.34 17.19
CA VAL A 185 -5.86 -2.00 18.24
C VAL A 185 -5.95 -0.53 18.60
N VAL A 186 -6.11 0.36 17.62
CA VAL A 186 -6.24 1.80 17.85
C VAL A 186 -7.52 2.10 18.61
N GLU A 187 -8.66 1.56 18.18
CA GLU A 187 -9.94 1.80 18.87
C GLU A 187 -9.98 1.12 20.26
N GLY A 188 -9.43 -0.08 20.37
CA GLY A 188 -9.32 -0.79 21.65
C GLY A 188 -8.44 -0.05 22.66
N ILE A 189 -7.35 0.58 22.21
CA ILE A 189 -6.51 1.48 23.03
C ILE A 189 -7.26 2.77 23.36
N ARG A 190 -7.96 3.36 22.38
CA ARG A 190 -8.71 4.62 22.55
C ARG A 190 -9.83 4.49 23.58
N SER A 191 -10.70 3.50 23.41
CA SER A 191 -11.86 3.24 24.29
C SER A 191 -11.47 2.94 25.74
N ARG A 192 -10.22 2.51 25.98
CA ARG A 192 -9.65 2.26 27.30
C ARG A 192 -8.85 3.42 27.87
N GLY A 193 -8.77 4.54 27.16
CA GLY A 193 -8.00 5.71 27.60
C GLY A 193 -6.48 5.51 27.59
N LEU A 194 -5.97 4.56 26.79
CA LEU A 194 -4.56 4.17 26.81
C LEU A 194 -3.71 4.92 25.76
N MET A 195 -4.30 5.84 24.99
CA MET A 195 -3.65 6.52 23.85
C MET A 195 -2.33 7.20 24.21
N GLU A 196 -2.21 7.76 25.42
CA GLU A 196 -1.03 8.48 25.86
C GLU A 196 0.24 7.62 25.87
N HIS A 197 0.10 6.30 26.04
CA HIS A 197 1.22 5.35 26.03
C HIS A 197 1.71 5.05 24.60
N PHE A 198 0.87 5.28 23.59
CA PHE A 198 1.16 4.93 22.20
C PHE A 198 1.42 6.15 21.31
N LEU A 199 1.03 7.36 21.74
CA LEU A 199 1.24 8.61 20.99
C LEU A 199 2.30 9.52 21.61
N GLY A 200 3.17 10.06 20.77
CA GLY A 200 4.17 11.05 21.13
C GLY A 200 3.56 12.43 21.38
N PRO A 201 4.37 13.40 21.86
CA PRO A 201 3.91 14.76 22.11
C PRO A 201 3.35 15.48 20.88
N ASP A 202 3.70 15.02 19.68
CA ASP A 202 3.26 15.56 18.40
C ASP A 202 1.97 14.90 17.88
N GLY A 203 1.37 13.99 18.65
CA GLY A 203 0.15 13.28 18.30
C GLY A 203 0.34 12.11 17.34
N TRP A 204 1.58 11.72 17.01
CA TRP A 204 1.88 10.57 16.15
C TRP A 204 2.26 9.33 16.97
N PRO A 205 2.16 8.11 16.39
CA PRO A 205 2.65 6.90 17.05
C PRO A 205 4.09 7.07 17.54
N ARG A 206 4.36 6.73 18.81
CA ARG A 206 5.71 6.80 19.42
C ARG A 206 6.72 5.85 18.78
N PHE A 207 6.23 4.87 18.03
CA PHE A 207 7.03 3.83 17.42
C PHE A 207 6.61 3.64 15.97
N ASN A 208 7.57 3.76 15.07
CA ASN A 208 7.48 3.40 13.68
C ASN A 208 8.36 2.18 13.40
N PRO A 209 7.79 0.97 13.22
CA PRO A 209 8.54 -0.26 12.98
C PRO A 209 9.30 -0.28 11.65
N LYS A 210 9.10 0.71 10.77
CA LYS A 210 9.80 0.82 9.48
C LYS A 210 11.12 1.58 9.57
N VAL A 211 11.27 2.50 10.52
CA VAL A 211 12.43 3.40 10.56
C VAL A 211 13.07 3.52 11.96
N ASP A 212 12.33 3.19 13.02
CA ASP A 212 12.87 3.27 14.37
C ASP A 212 13.75 2.06 14.68
N LEU A 213 14.98 2.35 15.13
CA LEU A 213 15.94 1.32 15.54
C LEU A 213 15.58 0.69 16.90
N GLN A 214 14.83 1.42 17.73
CA GLN A 214 14.48 1.01 19.09
C GLN A 214 13.01 1.27 19.35
N ARG A 215 12.34 0.24 19.84
CA ARG A 215 10.95 0.33 20.30
C ARG A 215 10.93 0.88 21.73
N PRO A 216 10.11 1.91 22.03
CA PRO A 216 9.94 2.39 23.40
C PRO A 216 9.26 1.34 24.28
N ASP A 217 9.69 1.24 25.53
CA ASP A 217 9.03 0.39 26.52
C ASP A 217 7.63 0.93 26.88
N LEU A 218 6.70 0.01 27.12
CA LEU A 218 5.40 0.31 27.72
C LEU A 218 5.48 0.06 29.25
N PRO A 219 4.63 0.74 30.05
CA PRO A 219 4.55 0.46 31.49
C PRO A 219 4.30 -1.02 31.78
N GLU A 220 4.99 -1.58 32.77
CA GLU A 220 4.91 -3.01 33.11
C GLU A 220 3.50 -3.45 33.55
N ASP A 221 2.72 -2.54 34.13
CA ASP A 221 1.37 -2.75 34.65
C ASP A 221 0.27 -2.47 33.63
N LEU A 222 0.63 -2.11 32.39
CA LEU A 222 -0.33 -1.81 31.32
C LEU A 222 -1.10 -3.09 30.90
N ASP A 223 -2.42 -3.12 31.15
CA ASP A 223 -3.25 -4.28 30.79
C ASP A 223 -3.55 -4.35 29.28
N LEU A 224 -2.85 -5.26 28.60
CA LEU A 224 -3.04 -5.59 27.19
C LEU A 224 -3.60 -7.01 26.97
N ASN A 225 -4.16 -7.65 27.99
CA ASN A 225 -4.66 -9.02 27.86
C ASN A 225 -5.85 -9.13 26.90
N TRP A 226 -6.65 -8.06 26.78
CA TRP A 226 -7.82 -7.98 25.90
C TRP A 226 -7.49 -8.18 24.41
N VAL A 227 -6.27 -7.85 23.99
CA VAL A 227 -5.83 -7.93 22.58
C VAL A 227 -4.86 -9.08 22.30
N LYS A 228 -4.44 -9.80 23.33
CA LYS A 228 -3.35 -10.79 23.28
C LYS A 228 -3.53 -11.85 22.20
N SER A 229 -4.72 -12.43 22.07
CA SER A 229 -5.02 -13.46 21.08
C SER A 229 -5.02 -12.93 19.64
N ARG A 230 -5.26 -11.63 19.46
CA ARG A 230 -5.32 -11.01 18.12
C ARG A 230 -3.93 -10.65 17.61
N VAL A 231 -3.04 -10.27 18.51
CA VAL A 231 -1.68 -9.90 18.13
C VAL A 231 -0.74 -11.09 18.06
N GLU A 232 -1.17 -12.30 18.38
CA GLU A 232 -0.31 -13.48 18.56
C GLU A 232 0.61 -13.75 17.36
N LEU A 233 0.09 -13.61 16.15
CA LEU A 233 0.79 -13.87 14.89
C LEU A 233 1.68 -12.70 14.41
N PHE A 234 1.66 -11.55 15.09
CA PHE A 234 2.44 -10.39 14.69
C PHE A 234 3.86 -10.42 15.26
N PRO A 235 4.82 -9.73 14.61
CA PRO A 235 6.20 -9.65 15.08
C PRO A 235 6.29 -9.02 16.48
N GLY A 236 7.12 -9.62 17.34
CA GLY A 236 7.41 -9.09 18.67
C GLY A 236 7.63 -10.18 19.72
N ASP A 237 8.43 -9.87 20.72
CA ASP A 237 8.82 -10.73 21.84
C ASP A 237 7.83 -10.67 23.01
N SER A 238 6.99 -9.64 23.07
CA SER A 238 5.96 -9.46 24.09
C SER A 238 4.60 -9.07 23.49
N THR A 239 3.52 -9.10 24.28
CA THR A 239 2.21 -8.58 23.83
C THR A 239 2.30 -7.09 23.51
N GLY A 240 2.97 -6.29 24.37
CA GLY A 240 3.18 -4.86 24.13
C GLY A 240 3.92 -4.57 22.83
N ALA A 241 4.97 -5.33 22.55
CA ALA A 241 5.73 -5.25 21.30
C ALA A 241 4.83 -5.38 20.05
N LYS A 242 4.00 -6.42 20.05
CA LYS A 242 3.11 -6.76 18.94
C LYS A 242 1.98 -5.73 18.80
N VAL A 243 1.49 -5.20 19.92
CA VAL A 243 0.50 -4.11 19.94
C VAL A 243 1.08 -2.83 19.38
N GLN A 244 2.29 -2.42 19.77
CA GLN A 244 2.94 -1.21 19.22
C GLN A 244 3.19 -1.33 17.71
N TYR A 245 3.60 -2.52 17.24
CA TYR A 245 3.75 -2.81 15.82
C TYR A 245 2.42 -2.61 15.08
N LEU A 246 1.34 -3.26 15.53
CA LEU A 246 0.05 -3.21 14.86
C LEU A 246 -0.62 -1.83 14.97
N PHE A 247 -0.46 -1.16 16.11
CA PHE A 247 -0.96 0.20 16.35
C PHE A 247 -0.45 1.17 15.29
N PHE A 248 0.85 1.11 14.95
CA PHE A 248 1.42 1.99 13.92
C PHE A 248 0.68 1.85 12.57
N PHE A 249 0.50 0.63 12.07
CA PHE A 249 -0.13 0.42 10.76
C PHE A 249 -1.60 0.78 10.78
N GLN A 250 -2.34 0.34 11.80
CA GLN A 250 -3.77 0.67 11.93
C GLN A 250 -4.00 2.16 12.14
N TRP A 251 -3.09 2.88 12.83
CA TRP A 251 -3.16 4.33 12.95
C TRP A 251 -3.14 5.02 11.57
N HIS A 252 -2.26 4.59 10.67
CA HIS A 252 -2.16 5.15 9.33
C HIS A 252 -3.36 4.76 8.44
N GLN A 253 -3.91 3.56 8.63
CA GLN A 253 -5.18 3.16 8.00
C GLN A 253 -6.32 4.09 8.46
N CYS A 254 -6.46 4.32 9.77
CA CYS A 254 -7.45 5.25 10.32
C CYS A 254 -7.27 6.67 9.78
N LEU A 255 -6.01 7.13 9.63
CA LEU A 255 -5.72 8.46 9.09
C LEU A 255 -6.21 8.61 7.64
N LEU A 256 -5.85 7.67 6.76
CA LEU A 256 -6.33 7.69 5.38
C LEU A 256 -7.85 7.61 5.32
N ARG A 257 -8.48 6.68 6.06
CA ARG A 257 -9.94 6.56 6.12
C ARG A 257 -10.59 7.86 6.57
N GLY A 258 -10.05 8.51 7.61
CA GLY A 258 -10.53 9.81 8.07
C GLY A 258 -10.46 10.88 6.97
N HIS A 259 -9.43 10.88 6.12
CA HIS A 259 -9.35 11.79 4.98
C HIS A 259 -10.37 11.47 3.86
N LEU A 260 -10.66 10.19 3.63
CA LEU A 260 -11.69 9.77 2.66
C LEU A 260 -13.09 10.12 3.16
N GLU A 261 -13.42 9.78 4.41
CA GLU A 261 -14.75 9.98 4.99
C GLU A 261 -15.09 11.45 5.27
N SER A 262 -14.08 12.28 5.58
CA SER A 262 -14.26 13.72 5.73
C SER A 262 -14.39 14.46 4.38
N GLY A 263 -14.14 13.78 3.26
CA GLY A 263 -14.09 14.40 1.94
C GLY A 263 -12.83 15.23 1.68
N ARG A 264 -11.80 15.12 2.53
CA ARG A 264 -10.48 15.76 2.28
C ARG A 264 -9.87 15.23 0.99
N TYR A 265 -10.01 13.94 0.72
CA TYR A 265 -9.67 13.33 -0.55
C TYR A 265 -10.95 12.86 -1.25
N PRO A 266 -11.13 13.12 -2.57
CA PRO A 266 -12.28 12.61 -3.28
C PRO A 266 -12.25 11.08 -3.22
N TRP A 267 -13.35 10.48 -2.81
CA TRP A 267 -13.43 9.05 -2.56
C TRP A 267 -14.67 8.44 -3.21
N HIS A 268 -14.49 7.30 -3.83
CA HIS A 268 -15.56 6.41 -4.27
C HIS A 268 -15.47 5.10 -3.50
N ASN A 269 -16.49 4.82 -2.70
CA ASN A 269 -16.63 3.55 -1.99
C ASN A 269 -16.95 2.42 -2.98
N LEU A 270 -15.94 1.64 -3.36
CA LEU A 270 -16.09 0.57 -4.34
C LEU A 270 -17.06 -0.51 -3.88
N GLN A 271 -17.92 -0.93 -4.81
CA GLN A 271 -18.75 -2.12 -4.70
C GLN A 271 -18.31 -3.18 -5.72
N ASP A 272 -18.66 -4.44 -5.46
CA ASP A 272 -18.48 -5.51 -6.45
C ASP A 272 -19.22 -5.17 -7.75
N GLY A 273 -18.53 -5.30 -8.89
CA GLY A 273 -19.05 -4.97 -10.22
C GLY A 273 -18.95 -3.51 -10.63
N ASP A 274 -18.44 -2.60 -9.78
CA ASP A 274 -18.21 -1.20 -10.15
C ASP A 274 -17.27 -1.09 -11.37
N ARG A 275 -17.55 -0.16 -12.28
CA ARG A 275 -16.78 0.04 -13.52
C ARG A 275 -16.10 1.39 -13.52
N ILE A 276 -14.78 1.38 -13.47
CA ILE A 276 -13.93 2.56 -13.45
C ILE A 276 -13.29 2.70 -14.83
N ARG A 277 -13.45 3.88 -15.45
CA ARG A 277 -13.03 4.13 -16.83
C ARG A 277 -11.98 5.21 -16.91
N THR A 278 -11.05 5.02 -17.83
CA THR A 278 -10.08 6.00 -18.31
C THR A 278 -9.98 5.87 -19.82
N GLU A 279 -9.27 6.78 -20.49
CA GLU A 279 -9.04 6.63 -21.92
C GLU A 279 -8.37 5.28 -22.23
N GLY A 280 -9.03 4.48 -23.07
CA GLY A 280 -8.52 3.19 -23.55
C GLY A 280 -8.64 2.02 -22.59
N ALA A 281 -9.19 2.16 -21.38
CA ALA A 281 -9.32 1.07 -20.42
C ALA A 281 -10.56 1.16 -19.50
N THR A 282 -11.11 -0.01 -19.17
CA THR A 282 -12.21 -0.18 -18.21
C THR A 282 -11.82 -1.26 -17.20
N LEU A 283 -11.72 -0.87 -15.92
CA LEU A 283 -11.49 -1.79 -14.81
C LEU A 283 -12.83 -2.11 -14.13
N VAL A 284 -13.15 -3.40 -14.01
CA VAL A 284 -14.28 -3.89 -13.22
C VAL A 284 -13.77 -4.34 -11.86
N ALA A 285 -14.30 -3.74 -10.80
CA ALA A 285 -13.96 -4.11 -9.44
C ALA A 285 -14.61 -5.45 -9.08
N MET A 286 -13.82 -6.37 -8.52
CA MET A 286 -14.26 -7.69 -8.09
C MET A 286 -13.93 -7.88 -6.61
N HIS A 287 -14.93 -8.05 -5.76
CA HIS A 287 -14.71 -8.29 -4.34
C HIS A 287 -14.19 -9.71 -4.12
N THR A 288 -12.94 -9.80 -3.64
CA THR A 288 -12.21 -11.07 -3.50
C THR A 288 -11.69 -11.23 -2.06
N PRO A 289 -12.59 -11.33 -1.06
CA PRO A 289 -12.21 -11.36 0.34
C PRO A 289 -11.44 -12.64 0.68
N GLY A 290 -10.55 -12.54 1.66
CA GLY A 290 -9.77 -13.68 2.16
C GLY A 290 -8.44 -13.22 2.73
N HIS A 291 -7.56 -12.73 1.85
CA HIS A 291 -6.33 -12.05 2.28
C HIS A 291 -6.69 -10.81 3.09
N ALA A 292 -7.60 -9.97 2.57
CA ALA A 292 -8.21 -8.88 3.30
C ALA A 292 -9.73 -8.80 3.16
N ALA A 293 -10.39 -8.22 4.16
CA ALA A 293 -11.83 -8.06 4.22
C ALA A 293 -12.37 -7.20 3.06
N ASP A 294 -11.62 -6.15 2.78
CA ASP A 294 -11.84 -5.10 1.80
C ASP A 294 -11.10 -5.37 0.47
N HIS A 295 -10.59 -6.59 0.29
CA HIS A 295 -9.77 -6.91 -0.87
C HIS A 295 -10.58 -6.88 -2.17
N MET A 296 -10.10 -6.08 -3.12
CA MET A 296 -10.61 -5.95 -4.48
C MET A 296 -9.55 -6.40 -5.48
N SER A 297 -9.98 -7.22 -6.44
CA SER A 297 -9.27 -7.45 -7.70
C SER A 297 -9.89 -6.59 -8.80
N TYR A 298 -9.14 -6.31 -9.86
CA TYR A 298 -9.61 -5.49 -10.98
C TYR A 298 -9.47 -6.21 -12.31
N LEU A 299 -10.60 -6.46 -12.98
CA LEU A 299 -10.60 -7.03 -14.33
C LEU A 299 -10.51 -5.91 -15.38
N LEU A 300 -9.45 -5.91 -16.17
CA LEU A 300 -9.33 -5.07 -17.37
C LEU A 300 -10.09 -5.72 -18.54
N GLU A 301 -11.23 -5.14 -18.89
CA GLU A 301 -12.12 -5.72 -19.91
C GLU A 301 -11.48 -5.78 -21.30
N GLU A 302 -10.65 -4.82 -21.68
CA GLU A 302 -10.08 -4.75 -23.02
C GLU A 302 -8.98 -5.79 -23.28
N GLU A 303 -8.35 -6.32 -22.22
CA GLU A 303 -7.23 -7.26 -22.33
C GLU A 303 -7.47 -8.59 -21.60
N HIS A 304 -8.63 -8.74 -20.94
CA HIS A 304 -8.97 -9.90 -20.11
C HIS A 304 -7.88 -10.22 -19.08
N ALA A 305 -7.27 -9.17 -18.52
CA ALA A 305 -6.23 -9.25 -17.50
C ALA A 305 -6.82 -8.97 -16.12
N LEU A 306 -6.34 -9.67 -15.10
CA LEU A 306 -6.76 -9.49 -13.72
C LEU A 306 -5.59 -8.92 -12.91
N PHE A 307 -5.87 -7.84 -12.18
CA PHE A 307 -4.99 -7.28 -11.16
C PHE A 307 -5.45 -7.75 -9.78
#